data_AF-A0A016RYM9-F1
#
_entry.id   AF-A0A016RYM9-F1
#
_cell.length_a   1.000
_cell.length_b   1.000
_cell.length_c   1.000
_cell.angle_alpha   90.00
_cell.angle_beta   90.00
_cell.angle_gamma   90.00
#
_symmetry.space_group_name_H-M   'P 1'
#
loop_
_entity.id
_entity.type
_entity.pdbx_description
1 polymer ?
#
loop_
_entity_poly.entity_id
_entity_poly.type
_entity_poly.pdbx_seq_one_letter_code
_entity_poly.pdbx_strand_id
1 'polypeptide(L)'
;MLYDYHVCPSYRDNVQNWVMDFIRPEITVRERCACREDCGAQYELRAQLLKEDEEFDENVILPRFRVAERSWAQWEGGKSWETVEHLLSEYPSGMRKLGIMSRGKDTQFWAGYYGSKFGATEVIIKLPETPRLLSMEEFPDVEKRYTDEYLGRLPLRSLRVPVGMRGRFPARRY
;
A
#
# COMPACT_ATOMS: atom_id res chain seq x y z
N MET A 1 1.62 3.74 -16.99
CA MET A 1 1.37 3.25 -15.62
C MET A 1 0.36 4.20 -14.96
N LEU A 2 -0.74 3.67 -14.44
CA LEU A 2 -1.75 4.42 -13.69
C LEU A 2 -1.50 4.19 -12.19
N TYR A 3 -1.61 5.25 -11.41
CA TYR A 3 -1.56 5.19 -9.95
C TYR A 3 -2.75 5.96 -9.42
N ASP A 4 -3.40 5.40 -8.42
CA ASP A 4 -4.36 6.12 -7.60
C ASP A 4 -4.05 5.84 -6.13
N TYR A 5 -4.16 6.87 -5.32
CA TYR A 5 -3.77 6.80 -3.92
C TYR A 5 -4.78 7.55 -3.07
N HIS A 6 -5.41 6.81 -2.17
CA HIS A 6 -6.40 7.31 -1.25
C HIS A 6 -5.93 7.01 0.17
N VAL A 7 -5.56 8.06 0.91
CA VAL A 7 -5.61 7.97 2.37
C VAL A 7 -7.03 8.32 2.74
N CYS A 8 -7.80 7.33 3.17
CA CYS A 8 -9.02 7.63 3.89
C CYS A 8 -8.56 8.20 5.25
N PRO A 9 -8.67 9.52 5.48
CA PRO A 9 -8.17 10.16 6.69
C PRO A 9 -9.13 9.81 7.79
N SER A 10 -8.91 8.62 8.32
CA SER A 10 -9.59 8.09 9.47
C SER A 10 -11.09 7.90 9.32
N TYR A 11 -11.53 6.74 9.75
CA TYR A 11 -12.90 6.48 10.13
C TYR A 11 -13.46 7.42 11.21
N ARG A 12 -12.73 8.46 11.64
CA ARG A 12 -13.07 9.39 12.74
C ARG A 12 -14.51 9.89 12.70
N ASP A 13 -15.07 10.12 11.52
CA ASP A 13 -16.44 10.62 11.39
C ASP A 13 -17.52 9.51 11.42
N ASN A 14 -17.14 8.25 11.22
CA ASN A 14 -18.08 7.13 11.04
C ASN A 14 -17.89 5.94 12.01
N VAL A 15 -16.69 5.70 12.55
CA VAL A 15 -16.38 4.61 13.49
C VAL A 15 -15.56 5.14 14.66
N GLN A 16 -16.04 4.89 15.87
CA GLN A 16 -15.40 5.35 17.10
C GLN A 16 -14.11 4.56 17.38
N ASN A 17 -13.09 5.24 17.94
CA ASN A 17 -11.78 4.65 18.22
C ASN A 17 -11.85 3.35 19.04
N TRP A 18 -12.72 3.30 20.05
CA TRP A 18 -12.86 2.12 20.91
C TRP A 18 -13.38 0.90 20.15
N VAL A 19 -14.19 1.09 19.09
CA VAL A 19 -14.62 -0.01 18.22
C VAL A 19 -13.42 -0.60 17.50
N MET A 20 -12.54 0.25 16.98
CA MET A 20 -11.31 -0.17 16.30
C MET A 20 -10.28 -0.78 17.26
N ASP A 21 -10.31 -0.44 18.54
CA ASP A 21 -9.34 -0.93 19.52
C ASP A 21 -9.77 -2.25 20.18
N PHE A 22 -11.06 -2.37 20.52
CA PHE A 22 -11.58 -3.49 21.30
C PHE A 22 -12.43 -4.46 20.47
N ILE A 23 -13.26 -3.98 19.54
CA ILE A 23 -14.10 -4.85 18.71
C ILE A 23 -13.31 -5.37 17.49
N ARG A 24 -12.47 -4.51 16.91
CA ARG A 24 -11.64 -4.79 15.71
C ARG A 24 -12.45 -5.43 14.59
N PRO A 25 -13.43 -4.68 14.04
CA PRO A 25 -14.26 -5.19 12.95
C PRO A 25 -13.41 -5.61 11.76
N GLU A 26 -13.94 -6.56 10.99
CA GLU A 26 -13.38 -6.94 9.71
C GLU A 26 -13.50 -5.76 8.73
N ILE A 27 -12.40 -5.43 8.08
CA ILE A 27 -12.35 -4.37 7.07
C ILE A 27 -12.05 -5.03 5.75
N THR A 28 -13.01 -4.99 4.84
CA THR A 28 -12.84 -5.45 3.46
C THR A 28 -12.59 -4.26 2.57
N VAL A 29 -11.46 -4.26 1.87
CA VAL A 29 -11.15 -3.30 0.81
C VAL A 29 -11.28 -4.04 -0.52
N ARG A 30 -12.13 -3.55 -1.42
CA ARG A 30 -12.29 -4.16 -2.74
C ARG A 30 -12.34 -3.11 -3.82
N GLU A 31 -11.90 -3.48 -5.01
CA GLU A 31 -11.92 -2.60 -6.17
C GLU A 31 -12.27 -3.40 -7.43
N ARG A 32 -12.95 -2.75 -8.37
CA ARG A 32 -13.18 -3.31 -9.70
C ARG A 32 -11.97 -3.04 -10.57
N CYS A 33 -11.46 -4.06 -11.25
CA CYS A 33 -10.34 -3.93 -12.16
C CYS A 33 -10.61 -4.66 -13.48
N ALA A 34 -10.01 -4.16 -14.56
CA ALA A 34 -10.06 -4.72 -15.90
C ALA A 34 -8.79 -4.35 -16.68
N CYS A 35 -8.66 -4.85 -17.90
CA CYS A 35 -7.64 -4.40 -18.85
C CYS A 35 -8.25 -4.29 -20.25
N ARG A 36 -7.43 -3.97 -21.26
CA ARG A 36 -7.86 -4.10 -22.66
C ARG A 36 -7.72 -5.55 -23.10
N GLU A 37 -8.49 -5.94 -24.11
CA GLU A 37 -8.39 -7.29 -24.66
C GLU A 37 -7.08 -7.48 -25.45
N ASP A 38 -6.64 -6.46 -26.18
CA ASP A 38 -5.47 -6.51 -27.06
C ASP A 38 -4.12 -6.29 -26.36
N CYS A 39 -4.11 -6.05 -25.04
CA CYS A 39 -2.91 -5.79 -24.27
C CYS A 39 -2.97 -6.48 -22.91
N GLY A 40 -1.93 -7.26 -22.59
CA GLY A 40 -1.78 -7.78 -21.24
C GLY A 40 -1.50 -6.67 -20.23
N ALA A 41 -1.94 -6.86 -18.99
CA ALA A 41 -1.79 -5.87 -17.93
C ALA A 41 -1.57 -6.52 -16.57
N GLN A 42 -1.00 -5.74 -15.65
CA GLN A 42 -0.89 -6.06 -14.24
C GLN A 42 -1.57 -4.97 -13.44
N TYR A 43 -2.36 -5.40 -12.47
CA TYR A 43 -3.06 -4.57 -11.50
C TYR A 43 -2.65 -5.01 -10.10
N GLU A 44 -2.54 -4.03 -9.21
CA GLU A 44 -2.15 -4.23 -7.83
C GLU A 44 -2.98 -3.32 -6.92
N LEU A 45 -3.60 -3.92 -5.91
CA LEU A 45 -4.32 -3.25 -4.83
C LEU A 45 -3.52 -3.43 -3.54
N ARG A 46 -3.17 -2.33 -2.89
CA ARG A 46 -2.51 -2.31 -1.59
C ARG A 46 -3.40 -1.65 -0.56
N ALA A 47 -3.52 -2.27 0.61
CA ALA A 47 -4.25 -1.73 1.74
C ALA A 47 -3.42 -1.82 3.02
N GLN A 48 -3.31 -0.71 3.74
CA GLN A 48 -2.53 -0.60 4.96
C GLN A 48 -3.33 0.07 6.07
N LEU A 49 -3.49 -0.61 7.20
CA LEU A 49 -3.94 0.03 8.43
C LEU A 49 -2.78 0.79 9.06
N LEU A 50 -3.05 2.01 9.51
CA LEU A 50 -2.06 2.97 9.98
C LEU A 50 -2.49 3.53 11.33
N LYS A 51 -1.51 3.76 12.22
CA LYS A 51 -1.72 4.57 13.43
C LYS A 51 -1.89 6.04 13.06
N GLU A 52 -2.28 6.85 14.05
CA GLU A 52 -2.54 8.28 13.83
C GLU A 52 -1.32 9.04 13.28
N ASP A 53 -0.13 8.72 13.78
CA ASP A 53 1.16 9.32 13.46
C ASP A 53 1.84 8.71 12.22
N GLU A 54 1.28 7.64 11.65
CA GLU A 54 1.92 6.93 10.54
C GLU A 54 1.40 7.37 9.18
N GLU A 55 2.29 7.52 8.21
CA GLU A 55 1.93 7.69 6.81
C GLU A 55 1.98 6.34 6.08
N PHE A 56 1.23 6.24 4.97
CA PHE A 56 1.31 5.07 4.11
C PHE A 56 2.70 4.95 3.53
N ASP A 57 3.25 3.73 3.56
CA ASP A 57 4.53 3.43 2.95
C ASP A 57 4.38 2.15 2.14
N GLU A 58 4.55 2.27 0.83
CA GLU A 58 4.41 1.14 -0.08
C GLU A 58 5.52 0.09 0.08
N ASN A 59 6.64 0.43 0.74
CA ASN A 59 7.82 -0.42 0.87
C ASN A 59 7.89 -1.15 2.21
N VAL A 60 6.90 -0.95 3.09
CA VAL A 60 6.89 -1.55 4.41
C VAL A 60 6.32 -2.96 4.38
N ILE A 61 6.90 -3.84 5.20
CA ILE A 61 6.43 -5.20 5.41
C ILE A 61 5.83 -5.26 6.81
N LEU A 62 4.50 -5.36 6.87
CA LEU A 62 3.74 -5.42 8.11
C LEU A 62 2.59 -6.44 8.01
N PRO A 63 2.22 -7.13 9.10
CA PRO A 63 1.02 -7.97 9.13
C PRO A 63 -0.28 -7.21 8.90
N ARG A 64 -0.29 -5.87 9.03
CA ARG A 64 -1.44 -4.99 8.75
C ARG A 64 -1.37 -4.31 7.37
N PHE A 65 -0.50 -4.81 6.51
CA PHE A 65 -0.34 -4.43 5.11
C PHE A 65 -0.75 -5.62 4.22
N ARG A 66 -1.60 -5.39 3.22
CA ARG A 66 -2.12 -6.40 2.30
C ARG A 66 -1.89 -5.95 0.87
N VAL A 67 -1.53 -6.91 0.01
CA VAL A 67 -1.29 -6.71 -1.42
C VAL A 67 -2.00 -7.81 -2.19
N ALA A 68 -2.78 -7.43 -3.20
CA ALA A 68 -3.49 -8.32 -4.10
C ALA A 68 -3.12 -7.89 -5.49
N GLU A 69 -2.78 -8.88 -6.29
CA GLU A 69 -2.36 -8.68 -7.65
C GLU A 69 -3.30 -9.43 -8.57
N ARG A 70 -3.57 -8.80 -9.71
CA ARG A 70 -4.25 -9.43 -10.83
C ARG A 70 -3.45 -9.19 -12.09
N SER A 71 -3.26 -10.24 -12.87
CA SER A 71 -2.58 -10.14 -14.15
C SER A 71 -3.42 -10.79 -15.22
N TRP A 72 -3.34 -10.22 -16.42
CA TRP A 72 -3.95 -10.74 -17.63
C TRP A 72 -2.88 -10.85 -18.69
N ALA A 73 -2.79 -12.01 -19.34
CA ALA A 73 -2.09 -12.14 -20.59
C ALA A 73 -2.83 -11.39 -21.71
N GLN A 74 -2.15 -11.21 -22.83
CA GLN A 74 -2.78 -10.66 -24.03
C GLN A 74 -3.94 -11.57 -24.45
N TRP A 75 -5.08 -10.97 -24.81
CA TRP A 75 -6.32 -11.67 -25.22
C TRP A 75 -7.04 -12.44 -24.10
N GLU A 76 -6.53 -12.38 -22.86
CA GLU A 76 -7.14 -13.03 -21.70
C GLU A 76 -8.18 -12.13 -21.02
N GLY A 77 -7.85 -10.84 -20.86
CA GLY A 77 -8.69 -9.87 -20.16
C GLY A 77 -9.58 -9.02 -21.08
N GLY A 78 -10.15 -7.96 -20.52
CA GLY A 78 -10.96 -6.97 -21.24
C GLY A 78 -12.37 -7.38 -21.62
N LYS A 79 -12.80 -8.59 -21.26
CA LYS A 79 -14.16 -9.11 -21.50
C LYS A 79 -15.15 -8.71 -20.42
N SER A 80 -14.68 -8.50 -19.20
CA SER A 80 -15.49 -8.10 -18.06
C SER A 80 -14.64 -7.39 -17.00
N TRP A 81 -15.32 -6.69 -16.10
CA TRP A 81 -14.71 -6.19 -14.87
C TRP A 81 -14.66 -7.29 -13.82
N GLU A 82 -13.50 -7.44 -13.20
CA GLU A 82 -13.28 -8.36 -12.09
C GLU A 82 -13.24 -7.59 -10.77
N THR A 83 -13.44 -8.28 -9.65
CA THR A 83 -13.30 -7.69 -8.32
C THR A 83 -12.07 -8.27 -7.65
N VAL A 84 -11.19 -7.41 -7.17
CA VAL A 84 -10.06 -7.78 -6.31
C VAL A 84 -10.35 -7.26 -4.91
N GLU A 85 -10.12 -8.10 -3.90
CA GLU A 85 -10.46 -7.76 -2.52
C GLU A 85 -9.41 -8.23 -1.50
N HIS A 86 -9.44 -7.55 -0.35
CA HIS A 86 -8.63 -7.85 0.82
C HIS A 86 -9.43 -7.78 2.09
N LEU A 87 -9.16 -8.73 2.97
CA LEU A 87 -9.65 -8.74 4.33
C LEU A 87 -8.53 -8.34 5.29
N LEU A 88 -8.83 -7.33 6.10
CA LEU A 88 -8.04 -6.91 7.25
C LEU A 88 -8.85 -7.27 8.50
N SER A 89 -8.39 -8.29 9.20
CA SER A 89 -8.92 -8.75 10.48
C SER A 89 -7.78 -8.85 11.48
N GLU A 90 -8.11 -9.00 12.77
CA GLU A 90 -7.12 -9.36 13.79
C GLU A 90 -5.90 -8.42 13.85
N TYR A 91 -6.13 -7.13 13.55
CA TYR A 91 -5.09 -6.12 13.55
C TYR A 91 -4.78 -5.60 14.97
N PRO A 92 -3.63 -4.93 15.16
CA PRO A 92 -3.29 -4.34 16.45
C PRO A 92 -4.24 -3.20 16.84
N SER A 93 -4.29 -2.90 18.13
CA SER A 93 -5.00 -1.70 18.61
C SER A 93 -4.31 -0.40 18.13
N GLY A 94 -5.04 0.71 18.17
CA GLY A 94 -4.51 2.02 17.77
C GLY A 94 -4.55 2.30 16.27
N MET A 95 -5.20 1.46 15.46
CA MET A 95 -5.41 1.73 14.03
C MET A 95 -6.42 2.85 13.85
N ARG A 96 -6.03 3.89 13.13
CA ARG A 96 -6.83 5.11 12.94
C ARG A 96 -7.04 5.49 11.49
N LYS A 97 -6.12 5.13 10.59
CA LYS A 97 -6.18 5.47 9.16
C LYS A 97 -6.10 4.20 8.32
N LEU A 98 -6.69 4.27 7.12
CA LEU A 98 -6.57 3.23 6.10
C LEU A 98 -5.99 3.87 4.84
N GLY A 99 -4.78 3.48 4.49
CA GLY A 99 -4.16 3.85 3.23
C GLY A 99 -4.45 2.81 2.17
N ILE A 100 -4.92 3.24 1.01
CA ILE A 100 -5.22 2.41 -0.15
C ILE A 100 -4.42 2.93 -1.33
N MET A 101 -3.73 2.05 -2.02
CA MET A 101 -3.02 2.37 -3.25
C MET A 101 -3.38 1.35 -4.32
N SER A 102 -3.77 1.87 -5.48
CA SER A 102 -4.08 1.06 -6.66
C SER A 102 -3.11 1.41 -7.77
N ARG A 103 -2.54 0.38 -8.38
CA ARG A 103 -1.52 0.52 -9.44
C ARG A 103 -1.86 -0.34 -10.63
N GLY A 104 -1.64 0.23 -11.81
CA GLY A 104 -1.82 -0.46 -13.07
C GLY A 104 -0.67 -0.23 -14.05
N LYS A 105 -0.20 -1.30 -14.68
CA LYS A 105 0.77 -1.21 -15.79
C LYS A 105 0.43 -2.19 -16.91
N ASP A 106 0.81 -1.84 -18.13
CA ASP A 106 0.79 -2.79 -19.24
C ASP A 106 1.98 -3.75 -19.15
N THR A 107 1.88 -4.86 -19.88
CA THR A 107 2.99 -5.81 -20.04
C THR A 107 3.72 -5.67 -21.37
N GLN A 108 3.17 -4.88 -22.30
CA GLN A 108 3.70 -4.71 -23.66
C GLN A 108 4.52 -3.42 -23.85
N PHE A 109 4.59 -2.55 -22.83
CA PHE A 109 5.33 -1.28 -22.85
C PHE A 109 4.90 -0.34 -23.98
N TRP A 110 3.63 -0.41 -24.38
CA TRP A 110 3.08 0.42 -25.44
C TRP A 110 2.88 1.86 -24.97
N ALA A 111 3.26 2.81 -25.81
CA ALA A 111 3.05 4.22 -25.54
C ALA A 111 1.54 4.53 -25.45
N GLY A 112 1.06 4.92 -24.27
CA GLY A 112 -0.33 5.31 -24.03
C GLY A 112 -0.90 4.76 -22.72
N TYR A 113 -2.22 4.61 -22.67
CA TYR A 113 -2.96 4.18 -21.48
C TYR A 113 -3.42 2.71 -21.59
N TYR A 114 -2.49 1.79 -21.85
CA TYR A 114 -2.79 0.37 -22.10
C TYR A 114 -2.77 -0.51 -20.85
N GLY A 115 -2.25 0.00 -19.73
CA GLY A 115 -2.28 -0.69 -18.46
C GLY A 115 -3.70 -0.93 -17.94
N SER A 116 -3.78 -1.64 -16.82
CA SER A 116 -5.05 -1.97 -16.19
C SER A 116 -5.88 -0.72 -15.87
N LYS A 117 -7.20 -0.93 -15.87
CA LYS A 117 -8.23 0.02 -15.49
C LYS A 117 -8.80 -0.43 -14.17
N PHE A 118 -9.07 0.50 -13.29
CA PHE A 118 -9.64 0.20 -11.99
C PHE A 118 -10.49 1.37 -11.49
N GLY A 119 -11.37 1.08 -10.55
CA GLY A 119 -12.23 2.05 -9.92
C GLY A 119 -13.35 1.37 -9.15
N ALA A 120 -14.35 2.16 -8.73
CA ALA A 120 -15.38 1.70 -7.81
C ALA A 120 -14.77 1.02 -6.56
N THR A 121 -13.75 1.66 -6.00
CA THR A 121 -13.11 1.25 -4.75
C THR A 121 -14.14 1.34 -3.62
N GLU A 122 -14.29 0.26 -2.87
CA GLU A 122 -15.22 0.16 -1.76
C GLU A 122 -14.48 -0.31 -0.51
N VAL A 123 -14.83 0.31 0.62
CA VAL A 123 -14.36 -0.09 1.93
C VAL A 123 -15.58 -0.47 2.76
N ILE A 124 -15.62 -1.72 3.18
CA ILE A 124 -16.73 -2.31 3.93
C ILE A 124 -16.21 -2.69 5.30
N ILE A 125 -16.88 -2.19 6.34
CA ILE A 125 -16.58 -2.54 7.72
C ILE A 125 -17.70 -3.44 8.20
N LYS A 126 -17.35 -4.67 8.57
CA LYS A 126 -18.29 -5.65 9.09
C LYS A 126 -18.04 -5.82 10.58
N LEU A 127 -19.03 -5.42 11.39
CA LEU A 127 -19.04 -5.71 12.81
C LEU A 127 -19.25 -7.23 13.01
N PRO A 128 -18.55 -7.86 13.97
CA PRO A 128 -18.77 -9.26 14.29
C PRO A 128 -20.19 -9.47 14.84
N GLU A 129 -20.81 -10.61 14.51
CA GLU A 129 -22.16 -10.95 15.01
C GLU A 129 -22.20 -11.05 16.54
N THR A 130 -21.10 -11.52 17.14
CA THR A 130 -20.90 -11.54 18.60
C THR A 130 -19.66 -10.72 18.94
N PRO A 131 -19.80 -9.47 19.39
CA PRO A 131 -18.66 -8.64 19.73
C PRO A 131 -17.97 -9.17 20.98
N ARG A 132 -16.66 -9.45 20.86
CA ARG A 132 -15.77 -9.72 21.98
C ARG A 132 -14.83 -8.54 22.15
N LEU A 133 -14.60 -8.13 23.39
CA LEU A 133 -13.61 -7.09 23.70
C LEU A 133 -12.24 -7.73 23.73
N LEU A 134 -11.41 -7.41 22.76
CA LEU A 134 -10.03 -7.87 22.65
C LEU A 134 -9.14 -7.05 23.58
N SER A 135 -8.19 -7.70 24.24
CA SER A 135 -7.17 -6.97 25.01
C SER A 135 -6.19 -6.29 24.05
N MET A 136 -5.56 -5.20 24.48
CA MET A 136 -4.57 -4.49 23.65
C MET A 136 -3.36 -5.37 23.29
N GLU A 137 -3.10 -6.42 24.06
CA GLU A 137 -1.95 -7.31 23.93
C GLU A 137 -2.22 -8.54 23.05
N GLU A 138 -3.49 -8.84 22.72
CA GLU A 138 -3.87 -10.06 22.00
C GLU A 138 -3.29 -10.10 20.57
N PHE A 139 -3.15 -8.93 19.93
CA PHE A 139 -2.56 -8.79 18.60
C PHE A 139 -1.52 -7.66 18.62
N PRO A 140 -0.27 -7.95 19.03
CA PRO A 140 0.76 -6.92 19.13
C PRO A 140 1.16 -6.40 17.74
N ASP A 141 1.46 -5.10 17.65
CA ASP A 141 2.02 -4.53 16.43
C ASP A 141 3.50 -4.92 16.29
N VAL A 142 3.89 -5.28 15.07
CA VAL A 142 5.24 -5.74 14.77
C VAL A 142 6.08 -4.55 14.30
N GLU A 143 7.38 -4.56 14.60
CA GLU A 143 8.31 -3.56 14.09
C GLU A 143 8.30 -3.51 12.55
N LYS A 144 8.34 -2.30 12.00
CA LYS A 144 8.39 -2.07 10.55
C LYS A 144 9.67 -2.67 9.97
N ARG A 145 9.49 -3.58 9.02
CA ARG A 145 10.55 -4.05 8.12
C ARG A 145 10.36 -3.42 6.75
N TYR A 146 11.41 -3.34 5.96
CA TYR A 146 11.36 -2.76 4.62
C TYR A 146 11.86 -3.78 3.60
N THR A 147 11.39 -3.66 2.37
CA THR A 147 11.89 -4.48 1.26
C THR A 147 13.37 -4.18 0.97
N ASP A 148 14.13 -5.22 0.57
CA ASP A 148 15.55 -5.08 0.26
C ASP A 148 15.81 -4.07 -0.88
N GLU A 149 14.88 -3.97 -1.83
CA GLU A 149 14.94 -2.98 -2.91
C GLU A 149 14.90 -1.54 -2.37
N TYR A 150 14.06 -1.28 -1.38
CA TYR A 150 13.98 0.03 -0.73
C TYR A 150 15.22 0.32 0.12
N LEU A 151 15.73 -0.67 0.86
CA LEU A 151 16.95 -0.53 1.64
C LEU A 151 18.17 -0.18 0.75
N GLY A 152 18.22 -0.68 -0.48
CA GLY A 152 19.25 -0.32 -1.46
C GLY A 152 19.15 1.10 -2.01
N ARG A 153 17.98 1.76 -1.88
CA ARG A 153 17.74 3.14 -2.32
C ARG A 153 17.92 4.17 -1.21
N LEU A 154 17.89 3.74 0.05
CA LEU A 154 18.21 4.62 1.18
C LEU A 154 19.67 5.09 1.07
N PRO A 155 19.96 6.37 1.36
CA PRO A 155 21.35 6.81 1.45
C PRO A 155 22.07 5.94 2.48
N LEU A 156 23.29 5.51 2.14
CA LEU A 156 24.12 4.67 3.01
C LEU A 156 24.11 5.25 4.44
N ARG A 157 23.68 4.45 5.42
CA ARG A 157 23.59 4.85 6.85
C ARG A 157 24.91 5.38 7.41
N SER A 158 26.02 5.05 6.77
CA SER A 158 27.31 5.70 6.99
C SER A 158 28.00 5.93 5.65
N LEU A 159 28.36 7.18 5.38
CA LEU A 159 29.22 7.54 4.27
C LEU A 159 30.64 7.67 4.84
N ARG A 160 31.51 6.69 4.57
CA ARG A 160 32.95 6.87 4.83
C ARG A 160 33.53 7.76 3.75
N VAL A 161 33.48 9.07 4.00
CA VAL A 161 34.19 10.05 3.19
C VAL A 161 35.65 10.03 3.62
N PRO A 162 36.61 9.76 2.72
CA PRO A 162 38.01 9.97 3.05
C PRO A 162 38.21 11.47 3.31
N VAL A 163 38.58 11.83 4.54
CA VAL A 163 38.99 13.19 4.92
C VAL A 163 40.36 13.44 4.28
N GLY A 164 40.37 13.73 2.99
CA GLY A 164 41.64 13.70 2.24
C GLY A 164 41.57 14.00 0.74
N MET A 165 40.53 14.66 0.21
CA MET A 165 40.72 15.39 -1.04
C MET A 165 41.31 16.76 -0.72
N ARG A 166 42.65 16.81 -0.56
CA ARG A 166 43.40 18.06 -0.70
C ARG A 166 43.28 18.50 -2.16
N GLY A 167 42.21 19.22 -2.48
CA GLY A 167 42.13 19.99 -3.71
C GLY A 167 43.28 20.98 -3.73
N ARG A 168 44.22 20.83 -4.66
CA ARG A 168 45.11 21.92 -5.03
C ARG A 168 44.23 22.93 -5.77
N PHE A 169 43.85 24.02 -5.10
CA PHE A 169 43.36 25.19 -5.81
C PHE A 169 44.51 25.70 -6.69
N PRO A 170 44.39 25.72 -8.03
CA PRO A 170 45.39 26.38 -8.84
C PRO A 170 45.34 27.88 -8.52
N ALA A 171 46.46 28.40 -8.03
CA ALA A 171 46.64 29.84 -7.85
C ALA A 171 46.52 30.51 -9.23
N ARG A 172 45.48 31.31 -9.43
CA ARG A 172 45.45 32.26 -10.54
C ARG A 172 46.51 33.32 -10.25
N ARG A 173 47.53 33.40 -11.11
CA ARG A 173 48.27 34.65 -11.30
C ARG A 173 47.44 35.55 -12.20
N TYR A 174 47.42 36.83 -11.83
CA TYR A 174 46.68 37.97 -12.39
C TYR A 174 46.42 37.91 -13.89
#